data_AF-A0A183A5Q6-F1
#
_entry.id   AF-A0A183A5Q6-F1
#
_cell.length_a   1.000
_cell.length_b   1.000
_cell.length_c   1.000
_cell.angle_alpha   90.00
_cell.angle_beta   90.00
_cell.angle_gamma   90.00
#
_symmetry.space_group_name_H-M   'P 1'
#
loop_
_entity.id
_entity.type
_entity.pdbx_description
1 polymer ?
#
loop_
_entity_poly.entity_id
_entity_poly.type
_entity_poly.pdbx_seq_one_letter_code
_entity_poly.pdbx_strand_id
1 'polypeptide(L)'
;MNNTDAVISISSNQTGTAQSAYGVHIVEVWSALIVQTVVCLVGAGLNIINVIVFSHRQFTATPYIFMTALAVADAGTLLVHLPYGLLRCDRRIHLCTTSLFKWLRPYLSYYVTYVGFELGNMLEALSAWITVLISTERYVTIRWPHMGKLKFSRDQGKRQVVWIAVVAVTFHLPLFFVLEVRHVTRSIGNNQTRHFQTTSLTHFGSSMYYYSYTWIRFILVQFIPLVTLCVMNSLLLILIWTSYRHQRQYLNKQFQNKPHQQTDAMLSTMIEHRIEAERQSTMISHVNGNRTVEDHSPKTRRSLLQRANSDNGILPQPRVTSTKSSGPGPRLERCQQANNKLSILLVAVIFLFLVGQIPQAFAYVHILELITKKLCNSCPVYISLYKHLSQLLCLITSMVHFFLYTALNRHFRDCLSQMCFYRR
;
A
#
# COMPACT_ATOMS: atom_id res chain seq x y z
N MET A 1 20.54 -21.47 25.20
CA MET A 1 19.28 -22.02 25.74
C MET A 1 18.95 -23.28 24.96
N ASN A 2 19.17 -24.45 25.57
CA ASN A 2 18.82 -25.75 24.99
C ASN A 2 17.30 -25.85 24.90
N ASN A 3 16.76 -25.89 23.68
CA ASN A 3 15.35 -26.20 23.48
C ASN A 3 15.16 -26.92 22.16
N THR A 4 15.63 -28.16 22.10
CA THR A 4 15.14 -29.15 21.14
C THR A 4 15.11 -30.50 21.87
N ASP A 5 13.92 -31.12 21.84
CA ASP A 5 13.59 -32.46 22.35
C ASP A 5 13.29 -32.61 23.85
N ALA A 6 12.24 -31.94 24.31
CA ALA A 6 11.43 -32.50 25.40
C ALA A 6 10.57 -33.65 24.84
N VAL A 7 11.11 -34.87 24.86
CA VAL A 7 10.29 -36.08 24.80
C VAL A 7 9.49 -36.12 26.10
N ILE A 8 8.17 -36.04 25.98
CA ILE A 8 7.22 -36.14 27.09
C ILE A 8 7.36 -37.54 27.69
N SER A 9 8.07 -37.66 28.81
CA SER A 9 7.93 -38.82 29.71
C SER A 9 6.58 -38.69 30.41
N ILE A 10 5.61 -39.48 29.96
CA ILE A 10 4.23 -39.46 30.48
C ILE A 10 4.24 -40.12 31.86
N SER A 11 4.36 -39.32 32.92
CA SER A 11 3.86 -39.66 34.25
C SER A 11 2.35 -39.38 34.29
N SER A 12 1.59 -40.30 34.88
CA SER A 12 0.13 -40.50 34.81
C SER A 12 -0.81 -39.33 35.16
N ASN A 13 -0.33 -38.12 35.42
CA ASN A 13 -1.13 -36.91 35.70
C ASN A 13 -1.12 -35.83 34.59
N GLN A 14 -0.55 -36.10 33.40
CA GLN A 14 -0.40 -35.11 32.30
C GLN A 14 -1.14 -35.45 30.99
N THR A 15 -2.23 -36.22 31.03
CA THR A 15 -2.95 -36.66 29.82
C THR A 15 -3.66 -35.53 29.07
N GLY A 16 -4.29 -34.58 29.78
CA GLY A 16 -5.02 -33.46 29.16
C GLY A 16 -4.11 -32.41 28.47
N THR A 17 -2.99 -32.07 29.09
CA THR A 17 -2.01 -31.11 28.53
C THR A 17 -1.24 -31.69 27.35
N ALA A 18 -0.89 -32.99 27.40
CA ALA A 18 -0.23 -33.68 26.30
C ALA A 18 -1.12 -33.77 25.04
N GLN A 19 -2.42 -34.00 25.22
CA GLN A 19 -3.37 -34.10 24.12
C GLN A 19 -3.66 -32.75 23.45
N SER A 20 -3.72 -31.66 24.23
CA SER A 20 -3.84 -30.30 23.69
C SER A 20 -2.58 -29.87 22.91
N ALA A 21 -1.40 -30.10 23.48
CA ALA A 21 -0.11 -29.87 22.81
C ALA A 21 0.02 -30.64 21.49
N TYR A 22 -0.46 -31.88 21.46
CA TYR A 22 -0.47 -32.71 20.26
C TYR A 22 -1.36 -32.15 19.14
N GLY A 23 -2.56 -31.67 19.48
CA GLY A 23 -3.49 -31.06 18.53
C GLY A 23 -2.94 -29.77 17.91
N VAL A 24 -2.33 -28.91 18.73
CA VAL A 24 -1.74 -27.65 18.25
C VAL A 24 -0.57 -27.89 17.29
N HIS A 25 0.30 -28.86 17.59
CA HIS A 25 1.40 -29.24 16.70
C HIS A 25 0.90 -29.76 15.34
N ILE A 26 -0.21 -30.49 15.32
CA ILE A 26 -0.86 -30.93 14.07
C ILE A 26 -1.28 -29.72 13.23
N VAL A 27 -1.97 -28.76 13.84
CA VAL A 27 -2.45 -27.56 13.14
C VAL A 27 -1.27 -26.79 12.53
N GLU A 28 -0.19 -26.62 13.29
CA GLU A 28 1.04 -25.96 12.79
C GLU A 28 1.60 -26.69 11.57
N VAL A 29 1.74 -28.03 11.63
CA VAL A 29 2.31 -28.83 10.52
C VAL A 29 1.47 -28.74 9.25
N TRP A 30 0.14 -28.90 9.35
CA TRP A 30 -0.74 -28.81 8.17
C TRP A 30 -0.80 -27.40 7.61
N SER A 31 -0.83 -26.40 8.48
CA SER A 31 -0.79 -24.99 8.09
C SER A 31 0.51 -24.65 7.36
N ALA A 32 1.66 -25.09 7.87
CA ALA A 32 2.96 -24.88 7.22
C ALA A 32 3.07 -25.63 5.90
N LEU A 33 2.68 -26.91 5.84
CA LEU A 33 2.87 -27.70 4.63
C LEU A 33 1.94 -27.27 3.49
N ILE A 34 0.65 -27.07 3.77
CA ILE A 34 -0.35 -26.79 2.75
C ILE A 34 -0.56 -25.29 2.59
N VAL A 35 -1.01 -24.63 3.66
CA VAL A 35 -1.48 -23.23 3.57
C VAL A 35 -0.33 -22.30 3.21
N GLN A 36 0.80 -22.37 3.92
CA GLN A 36 1.96 -21.53 3.63
C GLN A 36 2.52 -21.81 2.24
N THR A 37 2.66 -23.07 1.82
CA THR A 37 3.18 -23.41 0.48
C THR A 37 2.30 -22.85 -0.63
N VAL A 38 0.98 -22.97 -0.52
CA VAL A 38 0.03 -22.40 -1.49
C VAL A 38 0.11 -20.87 -1.51
N VAL A 39 0.13 -20.22 -0.35
CA VAL A 39 0.26 -18.77 -0.23
C VAL A 39 1.57 -18.29 -0.86
N CYS A 40 2.68 -18.98 -0.62
CA CYS A 40 3.98 -18.63 -1.19
C CYS A 40 3.99 -18.78 -2.72
N LEU A 41 3.48 -19.90 -3.26
CA LEU A 41 3.42 -20.15 -4.70
C LEU A 41 2.54 -19.13 -5.43
N VAL A 42 1.30 -18.98 -4.98
CA VAL A 42 0.34 -18.05 -5.60
C VAL A 42 0.82 -16.62 -5.41
N GLY A 43 1.24 -16.26 -4.20
CA GLY A 43 1.71 -14.92 -3.89
C GLY A 43 2.96 -14.52 -4.65
N ALA A 44 3.92 -15.43 -4.84
CA ALA A 44 5.10 -15.16 -5.65
C ALA A 44 4.69 -14.88 -7.11
N GLY A 45 3.81 -15.71 -7.68
CA GLY A 45 3.27 -15.49 -9.02
C GLY A 45 2.57 -14.13 -9.17
N LEU A 46 1.70 -13.78 -8.23
CA LEU A 46 0.98 -12.50 -8.23
C LEU A 46 1.92 -11.29 -8.10
N ASN A 47 2.96 -11.38 -7.27
CA ASN A 47 3.94 -10.31 -7.14
C ASN A 47 4.88 -10.21 -8.35
N ILE A 48 5.21 -11.31 -9.02
CA ILE A 48 5.91 -11.29 -10.31
C ILE A 48 5.06 -10.54 -11.35
N ILE A 49 3.74 -10.78 -11.40
CA ILE A 49 2.84 -10.03 -12.27
C ILE A 49 2.86 -8.53 -11.90
N ASN A 50 2.84 -8.18 -10.61
CA ASN A 50 2.98 -6.78 -10.17
C ASN A 50 4.27 -6.14 -10.73
N VAL A 51 5.41 -6.82 -10.64
CA VAL A 51 6.69 -6.34 -11.17
C VAL A 51 6.60 -6.12 -12.68
N ILE A 52 6.05 -7.09 -13.42
CA ILE A 52 5.88 -7.00 -14.88
C ILE A 52 5.02 -5.79 -15.26
N VAL A 53 3.87 -5.61 -14.60
CA VAL A 53 2.94 -4.51 -14.88
C VAL A 53 3.58 -3.16 -14.57
N PHE A 54 4.16 -2.98 -13.38
CA PHE A 54 4.77 -1.70 -13.00
C PHE A 54 6.05 -1.37 -13.79
N SER A 55 6.70 -2.37 -14.39
CA SER A 55 7.83 -2.15 -15.30
C SER A 55 7.41 -1.60 -16.67
N HIS A 56 6.11 -1.56 -16.97
CA HIS A 56 5.62 -1.00 -18.23
C HIS A 56 5.92 0.50 -18.34
N ARG A 57 6.21 0.96 -19.57
CA ARG A 57 6.60 2.36 -19.89
C ARG A 57 5.61 3.43 -19.41
N GLN A 58 4.37 3.06 -19.12
CA GLN A 58 3.33 3.97 -18.64
C GLN A 58 3.53 4.42 -17.18
N PHE A 59 4.30 3.67 -16.38
CA PHE A 59 4.51 3.96 -14.96
C PHE A 59 5.77 4.80 -14.72
N THR A 60 5.73 6.07 -15.14
CA THR A 60 6.88 6.99 -15.08
C THR A 60 7.06 7.68 -13.73
N ALA A 61 6.02 7.77 -12.90
CA ALA A 61 6.10 8.44 -11.60
C ALA A 61 6.98 7.68 -10.60
N THR A 62 7.72 8.42 -9.76
CA THR A 62 8.62 7.89 -8.72
C THR A 62 7.98 6.81 -7.82
N PRO A 63 6.73 6.95 -7.37
CA PRO A 63 6.14 5.98 -6.45
C PRO A 63 5.94 4.60 -7.06
N TYR A 64 5.82 4.50 -8.39
CA TYR A 64 5.76 3.22 -9.06
C TYR A 64 7.10 2.48 -9.01
N ILE A 65 8.24 3.18 -8.97
CA ILE A 65 9.55 2.55 -8.74
C ILE A 65 9.57 1.88 -7.37
N PHE A 66 9.04 2.57 -6.35
CA PHE A 66 8.97 2.02 -5.00
C PHE A 66 8.00 0.83 -4.93
N MET A 67 6.83 0.91 -5.58
CA MET A 67 5.91 -0.22 -5.70
C MET A 67 6.52 -1.42 -6.43
N THR A 68 7.30 -1.20 -7.50
CA THR A 68 8.05 -2.28 -8.17
C THR A 68 9.06 -2.90 -7.23
N ALA A 69 9.86 -2.08 -6.54
CA ALA A 69 10.86 -2.57 -5.59
C ALA A 69 10.22 -3.35 -4.42
N LEU A 70 9.07 -2.88 -3.92
CA LEU A 70 8.27 -3.59 -2.92
C LEU A 70 7.77 -4.93 -3.45
N ALA A 71 7.23 -4.97 -4.67
CA ALA A 71 6.77 -6.21 -5.30
C ALA A 71 7.92 -7.21 -5.56
N VAL A 72 9.12 -6.73 -5.89
CA VAL A 72 10.33 -7.58 -5.99
C VAL A 72 10.69 -8.16 -4.62
N ALA A 73 10.71 -7.33 -3.58
CA ALA A 73 11.02 -7.78 -2.22
C ALA A 73 9.99 -8.80 -1.72
N ASP A 74 8.70 -8.54 -1.90
CA ASP A 74 7.60 -9.44 -1.53
C ASP A 74 7.66 -10.78 -2.30
N ALA A 75 7.89 -10.74 -3.62
CA ALA A 75 8.08 -11.96 -4.41
C ALA A 75 9.28 -12.78 -3.92
N GLY A 76 10.39 -12.11 -3.62
CA GLY A 76 11.57 -12.73 -3.02
C GLY A 76 11.24 -13.38 -1.68
N THR A 77 10.59 -12.65 -0.77
CA THR A 77 10.22 -13.15 0.58
C THR A 77 9.38 -14.42 0.46
N LEU A 78 8.39 -14.43 -0.45
CA LEU A 78 7.51 -15.59 -0.68
C LEU A 78 8.28 -16.78 -1.25
N LEU A 79 9.18 -16.57 -2.21
CA LEU A 79 10.02 -17.63 -2.78
C LEU A 79 10.99 -18.21 -1.76
N VAL A 80 11.59 -17.37 -0.92
CA VAL A 80 12.54 -17.79 0.11
C VAL A 80 11.86 -18.56 1.24
N HIS A 81 10.61 -18.21 1.58
CA HIS A 81 9.83 -18.90 2.60
C HIS A 81 9.12 -20.17 2.09
N LEU A 82 9.07 -20.42 0.79
CA LEU A 82 8.41 -21.60 0.22
C LEU A 82 9.01 -22.93 0.75
N PRO A 83 10.34 -23.11 0.80
CA PRO A 83 10.96 -24.33 1.35
C PRO A 83 10.67 -24.58 2.83
N TYR A 84 10.32 -23.55 3.62
CA TYR A 84 10.01 -23.69 5.04
C TYR A 84 8.75 -24.53 5.27
N GLY A 85 7.71 -24.30 4.46
CA GLY A 85 6.48 -25.06 4.53
C GLY A 85 6.72 -26.54 4.23
N LEU A 86 7.51 -26.82 3.19
CA LEU A 86 7.92 -28.19 2.82
C LEU A 86 8.80 -28.85 3.88
N LEU A 87 9.69 -28.12 4.54
CA LEU A 87 10.54 -28.68 5.59
C LEU A 87 9.76 -29.18 6.81
N ARG A 88 8.58 -28.59 7.09
CA ARG A 88 7.70 -28.97 8.21
C ARG A 88 6.88 -30.25 7.97
N CYS A 89 7.08 -30.94 6.83
CA CYS A 89 6.45 -32.22 6.52
C CYS A 89 6.75 -33.29 7.60
N ASP A 90 5.70 -33.80 8.25
CA ASP A 90 5.80 -34.84 9.27
C ASP A 90 5.44 -36.24 8.72
N ARG A 91 5.97 -37.31 9.34
CA ARG A 91 5.77 -38.71 8.93
C ARG A 91 4.30 -39.16 8.92
N ARG A 92 3.41 -38.38 9.55
CA ARG A 92 1.96 -38.63 9.57
C ARG A 92 1.32 -38.44 8.20
N ILE A 93 1.97 -37.70 7.31
CA ILE A 93 1.48 -37.44 5.96
C ILE A 93 2.22 -38.40 5.01
N HIS A 94 1.45 -39.18 4.25
CA HIS A 94 1.99 -40.23 3.37
C HIS A 94 2.98 -39.68 2.33
N LEU A 95 2.77 -38.45 1.85
CA LEU A 95 3.69 -37.77 0.94
C LEU A 95 5.10 -37.58 1.56
N CYS A 96 5.18 -37.35 2.88
CA CYS A 96 6.45 -37.13 3.58
C CYS A 96 7.24 -38.42 3.83
N THR A 97 6.60 -39.60 3.70
CA THR A 97 7.26 -40.90 3.91
C THR A 97 7.82 -41.50 2.61
N THR A 98 7.47 -40.92 1.46
CA THR A 98 7.99 -41.29 0.14
C THR A 98 9.51 -41.10 0.05
N SER A 99 10.20 -41.95 -0.71
CA SER A 99 11.65 -41.92 -0.89
C SER A 99 12.17 -40.57 -1.40
N LEU A 100 11.43 -39.92 -2.30
CA LEU A 100 11.75 -38.58 -2.80
C LEU A 100 11.84 -37.55 -1.66
N PHE A 101 10.86 -37.52 -0.77
CA PHE A 101 10.81 -36.51 0.31
C PHE A 101 11.87 -36.78 1.39
N LYS A 102 12.18 -38.06 1.64
CA LYS A 102 13.30 -38.46 2.52
C LYS A 102 14.63 -37.97 1.98
N TRP A 103 14.84 -38.03 0.66
CA TRP A 103 16.04 -37.51 0.01
C TRP A 103 16.07 -35.98 -0.04
N LEU A 104 14.93 -35.32 -0.27
CA LEU A 104 14.80 -33.87 -0.35
C LEU A 104 14.98 -33.16 1.00
N ARG A 105 14.51 -33.76 2.09
CA ARG A 105 14.45 -33.12 3.42
C ARG A 105 15.80 -32.59 3.95
N PRO A 106 16.93 -33.31 3.83
CA PRO A 106 18.24 -32.77 4.15
C PRO A 106 18.57 -31.49 3.39
N TYR A 107 18.35 -31.46 2.07
CA TYR A 107 18.63 -30.28 1.25
C TYR A 107 17.76 -29.08 1.67
N LEU A 108 16.48 -29.32 1.97
CA LEU A 108 15.60 -28.28 2.52
C LEU A 108 16.12 -27.74 3.86
N SER A 109 16.62 -28.62 4.73
CA SER A 109 17.20 -28.22 6.03
C SER A 109 18.45 -27.36 5.85
N TYR A 110 19.35 -27.73 4.94
CA TYR A 110 20.53 -26.94 4.60
C TYR A 110 20.15 -25.58 4.01
N TYR A 111 19.23 -25.57 3.05
CA TYR A 111 18.73 -24.33 2.46
C TYR A 111 18.13 -23.40 3.51
N VAL A 112 17.16 -23.89 4.30
CA VAL A 112 16.47 -23.08 5.32
C VAL A 112 17.45 -22.52 6.35
N THR A 113 18.47 -23.30 6.73
CA THR A 113 19.44 -22.90 7.75
C THR A 113 20.43 -21.87 7.24
N TYR A 114 21.04 -22.08 6.06
CA TYR A 114 22.16 -21.24 5.59
C TYR A 114 21.78 -20.15 4.60
N VAL A 115 20.66 -20.29 3.90
CA VAL A 115 20.23 -19.35 2.85
C VAL A 115 18.91 -18.71 3.22
N GLY A 116 17.91 -19.54 3.52
CA GLY A 116 16.56 -19.11 3.77
C GLY A 116 16.46 -18.13 4.94
N PHE A 117 17.11 -18.46 6.06
CA PHE A 117 16.98 -17.68 7.29
C PHE A 117 17.44 -16.24 7.08
N GLU A 118 18.52 -16.04 6.34
CA GLU A 118 19.13 -14.71 6.24
C GLU A 118 18.53 -13.91 5.12
N LEU A 119 18.34 -14.55 3.97
CA LEU A 119 17.73 -13.92 2.82
C LEU A 119 16.28 -13.51 3.13
N GLY A 120 15.56 -14.30 3.92
CA GLY A 120 14.22 -13.96 4.40
C GLY A 120 14.22 -12.68 5.22
N ASN A 121 15.10 -12.59 6.23
CA ASN A 121 15.24 -11.39 7.06
C ASN A 121 15.66 -10.15 6.26
N MET A 122 16.56 -10.31 5.27
CA MET A 122 16.98 -9.22 4.38
C MET A 122 15.82 -8.65 3.56
N LEU A 123 15.02 -9.54 2.96
CA LEU A 123 13.91 -9.14 2.11
C LEU A 123 12.74 -8.54 2.91
N GLU A 124 12.47 -9.06 4.10
CA GLU A 124 11.49 -8.46 5.03
C GLU A 124 11.91 -7.05 5.46
N ALA A 125 13.19 -6.86 5.82
CA ALA A 125 13.74 -5.55 6.15
C ALA A 125 13.65 -4.57 4.97
N LEU A 126 13.95 -5.06 3.76
CA LEU A 126 13.82 -4.29 2.53
C LEU A 126 12.36 -3.86 2.28
N SER A 127 11.40 -4.77 2.39
CA SER A 127 9.97 -4.46 2.26
C SER A 127 9.52 -3.41 3.30
N ALA A 128 9.98 -3.52 4.55
CA ALA A 128 9.64 -2.55 5.60
C ALA A 128 10.15 -1.13 5.30
N TRP A 129 11.44 -1.00 4.96
CA TRP A 129 12.03 0.30 4.69
C TRP A 129 11.55 0.91 3.37
N ILE A 130 11.27 0.10 2.34
CA ILE A 130 10.61 0.59 1.12
C ILE A 130 9.20 1.10 1.45
N THR A 131 8.45 0.41 2.31
CA THR A 131 7.11 0.85 2.71
C THR A 131 7.17 2.19 3.47
N VAL A 132 8.17 2.37 4.34
CA VAL A 132 8.44 3.67 4.99
C VAL A 132 8.77 4.76 3.96
N LEU A 133 9.58 4.44 2.96
CA LEU A 133 9.92 5.36 1.88
C LEU A 133 8.68 5.78 1.08
N ILE A 134 7.80 4.83 0.75
CA ILE A 134 6.51 5.09 0.09
C ILE A 134 5.66 6.04 0.92
N SER A 135 5.49 5.74 2.21
CA SER A 135 4.66 6.55 3.11
C SER A 135 5.21 7.98 3.24
N THR A 136 6.53 8.11 3.37
CA THR A 136 7.23 9.39 3.47
C THR A 136 7.12 10.19 2.17
N GLU A 137 7.33 9.56 1.02
CA GLU A 137 7.16 10.21 -0.29
C GLU A 137 5.74 10.74 -0.45
N ARG A 138 4.73 9.92 -0.13
CA ARG A 138 3.33 10.34 -0.26
C ARG A 138 3.03 11.54 0.62
N TYR A 139 3.44 11.47 1.88
CA TYR A 139 3.22 12.56 2.81
C TYR A 139 3.87 13.86 2.32
N VAL A 140 5.15 13.80 1.94
CA VAL A 140 5.90 14.98 1.47
C VAL A 140 5.32 15.54 0.16
N THR A 141 5.01 14.69 -0.83
CA THR A 141 4.50 15.13 -2.12
C THR A 141 3.14 15.81 -2.01
N ILE A 142 2.27 15.37 -1.09
CA ILE A 142 0.95 15.98 -0.87
C ILE A 142 1.06 17.23 0.00
N ARG A 143 1.84 17.17 1.10
CA ARG A 143 1.97 18.28 2.06
C ARG A 143 2.80 19.44 1.50
N TRP A 144 3.87 19.13 0.77
CA TRP A 144 4.82 20.07 0.17
C TRP A 144 5.24 19.63 -1.23
N PRO A 145 4.42 19.90 -2.27
CA PRO A 145 4.68 19.46 -3.63
C PRO A 145 6.04 19.91 -4.20
N HIS A 146 6.55 21.07 -3.77
CA HIS A 146 7.85 21.58 -4.18
C HIS A 146 9.01 20.69 -3.67
N MET A 147 8.95 20.26 -2.40
CA MET A 147 9.93 19.33 -1.83
C MET A 147 9.81 17.93 -2.41
N GLY A 148 8.59 17.51 -2.76
CA GLY A 148 8.34 16.25 -3.47
C GLY A 148 9.14 16.16 -4.76
N LYS A 149 9.11 17.21 -5.59
CA LYS A 149 9.88 17.27 -6.85
C LYS A 149 11.39 17.25 -6.65
N LEU A 150 11.89 17.88 -5.57
CA LEU A 150 13.32 17.97 -5.28
C LEU A 150 13.89 16.67 -4.70
N LYS A 151 13.24 16.12 -3.67
CA LYS A 151 13.72 14.95 -2.91
C LYS A 151 13.31 13.61 -3.50
N PHE A 152 12.19 13.56 -4.21
CA PHE A 152 11.62 12.34 -4.79
C PHE A 152 11.51 12.43 -6.32
N SER A 153 12.50 13.06 -6.96
CA SER A 153 12.67 12.92 -8.40
C SER A 153 12.93 11.44 -8.76
N ARG A 154 12.66 11.06 -10.00
CA ARG A 154 12.76 9.65 -10.44
C ARG A 154 14.15 9.05 -10.17
N ASP A 155 15.21 9.79 -10.44
CA ASP A 155 16.59 9.32 -10.24
C ASP A 155 17.02 9.34 -8.77
N GLN A 156 16.50 10.27 -7.97
CA GLN A 156 16.66 10.23 -6.51
C GLN A 156 15.97 9.00 -5.92
N GLY A 157 14.75 8.69 -6.36
CA GLY A 157 14.02 7.51 -5.94
C GLY A 157 14.75 6.20 -6.25
N LYS A 158 15.32 6.05 -7.46
CA LYS A 158 16.16 4.88 -7.78
C LYS A 158 17.35 4.75 -6.83
N ARG A 159 18.07 5.84 -6.59
CA ARG A 159 19.22 5.84 -5.67
C ARG A 159 18.79 5.49 -4.24
N GLN A 160 17.66 6.03 -3.76
CA GLN A 160 17.12 5.70 -2.43
C GLN A 160 16.81 4.20 -2.30
N VAL A 161 16.18 3.58 -3.30
CA VAL A 161 15.91 2.13 -3.29
C VAL A 161 17.20 1.33 -3.24
N VAL A 162 18.20 1.68 -4.07
CA VAL A 162 19.50 0.99 -4.08
C VAL A 162 20.21 1.15 -2.73
N TRP A 163 20.22 2.35 -2.15
CA TRP A 163 20.80 2.60 -0.84
C TRP A 163 20.12 1.77 0.26
N ILE A 164 18.78 1.72 0.28
CA ILE A 164 18.04 0.89 1.24
C ILE A 164 18.40 -0.59 1.07
N ALA A 165 18.49 -1.09 -0.16
CA ALA A 165 18.88 -2.47 -0.43
C ALA A 165 20.30 -2.78 0.07
N VAL A 166 21.27 -1.90 -0.19
CA VAL A 166 22.66 -2.06 0.28
C VAL A 166 22.72 -2.07 1.82
N VAL A 167 22.03 -1.14 2.47
CA VAL A 167 21.97 -1.07 3.94
C VAL A 167 21.29 -2.32 4.52
N ALA A 168 20.18 -2.77 3.94
CA ALA A 168 19.49 -3.97 4.38
C ALA A 168 20.37 -5.22 4.28
N VAL A 169 21.07 -5.42 3.16
CA VAL A 169 21.97 -6.56 2.97
C VAL A 169 23.14 -6.49 3.94
N THR A 170 23.85 -5.35 3.98
CA THR A 170 25.05 -5.19 4.83
C THR A 170 24.73 -5.36 6.31
N PHE A 171 23.62 -4.81 6.79
CA PHE A 171 23.20 -4.94 8.18
C PHE A 171 22.92 -6.39 8.59
N HIS A 172 22.41 -7.22 7.68
CA HIS A 172 22.04 -8.62 7.97
C HIS A 172 23.15 -9.64 7.66
N LEU A 173 24.29 -9.22 7.10
CA LEU A 173 25.43 -10.11 6.83
C LEU A 173 25.86 -10.99 8.02
N PRO A 174 25.91 -10.49 9.27
CA PRO A 174 26.31 -11.32 10.41
C PRO A 174 25.42 -12.54 10.64
N LEU A 175 24.17 -12.52 10.16
CA LEU A 175 23.24 -13.62 10.39
C LEU A 175 23.69 -14.93 9.75
N PHE A 176 24.37 -14.89 8.60
CA PHE A 176 24.91 -16.09 7.92
C PHE A 176 25.80 -16.97 8.79
N PHE A 177 26.35 -16.42 9.88
CA PHE A 177 27.25 -17.12 10.78
C PHE A 177 26.56 -17.60 12.08
N VAL A 178 25.24 -17.46 12.20
CA VAL A 178 24.48 -17.73 13.44
C VAL A 178 24.06 -19.19 13.58
N LEU A 179 23.65 -19.83 12.49
CA LEU A 179 23.08 -21.18 12.50
C LEU A 179 24.01 -22.22 11.88
N GLU A 180 23.95 -23.44 12.39
CA GLU A 180 24.63 -24.61 11.82
C GLU A 180 23.74 -25.85 11.85
N VAL A 181 23.94 -26.75 10.88
CA VAL A 181 23.28 -28.06 10.85
C VAL A 181 24.15 -29.08 11.59
N ARG A 182 23.63 -29.64 12.68
CA ARG A 182 24.27 -30.72 13.45
C ARG A 182 23.61 -32.07 13.18
N HIS A 183 24.44 -33.11 13.11
CA HIS A 183 23.99 -34.49 13.01
C HIS A 183 23.95 -35.12 14.40
N VAL A 184 22.76 -35.52 14.84
CA VAL A 184 22.53 -36.13 16.16
C VAL A 184 22.13 -37.59 15.98
N THR A 185 22.83 -38.49 16.66
CA THR A 185 22.50 -39.91 16.72
C THR A 185 21.72 -40.20 18.00
N ARG A 186 20.48 -40.67 17.85
CA ARG A 186 19.68 -41.15 18.99
C ARG A 186 19.53 -42.66 18.90
N SER A 187 19.92 -43.35 19.97
CA SER A 187 19.61 -44.77 20.14
C SER A 187 18.12 -44.89 20.48
N ILE A 188 17.35 -45.51 19.59
CA ILE A 188 16.00 -45.96 19.90
C ILE A 188 16.16 -47.42 20.32
N GLY A 189 15.64 -47.79 21.49
CA GLY A 189 15.82 -49.12 22.09
C GLY A 189 15.73 -50.27 21.08
N ASN A 190 16.53 -51.32 21.32
CA ASN A 190 16.92 -52.41 20.40
C ASN A 190 18.07 -52.08 19.43
N ASN A 191 19.21 -51.57 19.91
CA ASN A 191 20.45 -51.36 19.14
C ASN A 191 20.31 -50.58 17.81
N GLN A 192 19.19 -49.88 17.59
CA GLN A 192 18.95 -49.11 16.38
C GLN A 192 19.31 -47.65 16.62
N THR A 193 20.39 -47.19 15.99
CA THR A 193 20.75 -45.78 15.95
C THR A 193 20.03 -45.09 14.80
N ARG A 194 19.27 -44.03 15.08
CA ARG A 194 18.74 -43.15 14.03
C ARG A 194 19.55 -41.86 13.98
N HIS A 195 19.91 -41.46 12.77
CA HIS A 195 20.55 -40.18 12.48
C HIS A 195 19.47 -39.13 12.24
N PHE A 196 19.54 -38.02 12.98
CA PHE A 196 18.67 -36.87 12.83
C PHE A 196 19.52 -35.64 12.51
N GLN A 197 18.96 -34.72 11.73
CA GLN A 197 19.54 -33.40 11.51
C GLN A 197 18.78 -32.40 12.37
N THR A 198 19.52 -31.55 13.08
CA THR A 198 18.96 -30.48 13.89
C THR A 198 19.70 -29.18 13.61
N THR A 199 18.95 -28.08 13.59
CA THR A 199 19.53 -26.74 13.49
C THR A 199 19.95 -26.29 14.88
N SER A 200 21.19 -25.87 15.03
CA SER A 200 21.77 -25.41 16.29
C SER A 200 22.42 -24.04 16.11
N LEU A 201 22.61 -23.32 17.22
CA LEU A 201 23.37 -22.06 17.23
C LEU A 201 24.88 -22.35 17.17
N THR A 202 25.59 -21.55 16.38
CA THR A 202 27.06 -21.54 16.37
C THR A 202 27.63 -20.89 17.64
N HIS A 203 28.96 -20.88 17.78
CA HIS A 203 29.63 -20.09 18.82
C HIS A 203 29.28 -18.59 18.73
N PHE A 204 29.18 -18.05 17.51
CA PHE A 204 28.72 -16.68 17.30
C PHE A 204 27.25 -16.51 17.70
N GLY A 205 26.36 -17.41 17.28
CA GLY A 205 24.95 -17.39 17.63
C GLY A 205 24.63 -17.56 19.12
N SER A 206 25.55 -18.11 19.91
CA SER A 206 25.43 -18.23 21.37
C SER A 206 26.14 -17.11 22.15
N SER A 207 26.85 -16.21 21.45
CA SER A 207 27.60 -15.12 22.06
C SER A 207 26.72 -13.96 22.55
N MET A 208 27.24 -13.17 23.49
CA MET A 208 26.61 -11.93 23.92
C MET A 208 26.51 -10.91 22.77
N TYR A 209 27.42 -10.93 21.81
CA TYR A 209 27.39 -10.04 20.65
C TYR A 209 26.16 -10.26 19.79
N TYR A 210 25.83 -11.51 19.48
CA TYR A 210 24.61 -11.83 18.74
C TYR A 210 23.37 -11.44 19.53
N TYR A 211 23.37 -11.67 20.85
CA TYR A 211 22.27 -11.23 21.72
C TYR A 211 22.07 -9.70 21.73
N SER A 212 23.13 -8.89 21.71
CA SER A 212 22.99 -7.43 21.57
C SER A 212 22.52 -7.06 20.16
N TYR A 213 23.03 -7.73 19.14
CA TYR A 213 22.66 -7.50 17.75
C TYR A 213 21.17 -7.78 17.49
N THR A 214 20.57 -8.80 18.09
CA THR A 214 19.14 -9.10 17.95
C THR A 214 18.25 -7.97 18.47
N TRP A 215 18.62 -7.32 19.57
CA TRP A 215 17.91 -6.13 20.07
C TRP A 215 18.03 -4.93 19.13
N ILE A 216 19.23 -4.66 18.63
CA ILE A 216 19.47 -3.58 17.66
C ILE A 216 18.66 -3.83 16.39
N ARG A 217 18.64 -5.07 15.89
CA ARG A 217 17.83 -5.50 14.75
C ARG A 217 16.35 -5.28 15.01
N PHE A 218 15.84 -5.70 16.17
CA PHE A 218 14.43 -5.48 16.53
C PHE A 218 14.07 -3.99 16.50
N ILE A 219 14.91 -3.12 17.06
CA ILE A 219 14.66 -1.68 17.07
C ILE A 219 14.66 -1.09 15.65
N LEU A 220 15.69 -1.39 14.87
CA LEU A 220 15.90 -0.79 13.54
C LEU A 220 15.00 -1.36 12.46
N VAL A 221 14.71 -2.66 12.49
CA VAL A 221 14.00 -3.37 11.41
C VAL A 221 12.52 -3.55 11.73
N GLN A 222 12.14 -3.61 13.00
CA GLN A 222 10.75 -3.79 13.42
C GLN A 222 10.16 -2.52 14.01
N PHE A 223 10.71 -2.03 15.12
CA PHE A 223 10.08 -0.98 15.93
C PHE A 223 10.03 0.38 15.22
N ILE A 224 11.17 0.89 14.75
CA ILE A 224 11.24 2.20 14.09
C ILE A 224 10.40 2.25 12.81
N PRO A 225 10.49 1.28 11.88
CA PRO A 225 9.62 1.26 10.71
C PRO A 225 8.15 1.24 11.08
N LEU A 226 7.74 0.39 12.03
CA LEU A 226 6.34 0.28 12.45
C LEU A 226 5.80 1.60 13.02
N VAL A 227 6.53 2.23 13.95
CA VAL A 227 6.15 3.52 14.53
C VAL A 227 6.07 4.59 13.45
N THR A 228 7.06 4.65 12.56
CA THR A 228 7.10 5.62 11.46
C THR A 228 5.91 5.45 10.53
N LEU A 229 5.55 4.22 10.16
CA LEU A 229 4.40 3.93 9.32
C LEU A 229 3.08 4.31 9.99
N CYS A 230 2.91 4.00 11.28
CA CYS A 230 1.74 4.40 12.05
C CYS A 230 1.57 5.92 12.08
N VAL A 231 2.64 6.66 12.39
CA VAL A 231 2.64 8.12 12.42
C VAL A 231 2.35 8.69 11.02
N MET A 232 3.11 8.29 10.01
CA MET A 232 2.97 8.84 8.65
C MET A 232 1.62 8.51 8.02
N ASN A 233 1.09 7.30 8.21
CA ASN A 233 -0.25 6.96 7.72
C ASN A 233 -1.34 7.76 8.42
N SER A 234 -1.21 7.99 9.73
CA SER A 234 -2.17 8.79 10.47
C SER A 234 -2.17 10.23 9.96
N LEU A 235 -0.99 10.82 9.77
CA LEU A 235 -0.83 12.16 9.20
C LEU A 235 -1.34 12.24 7.75
N LEU A 236 -1.07 11.22 6.93
CA LEU A 236 -1.53 11.13 5.55
C LEU A 236 -3.05 11.03 5.48
N LEU A 237 -3.68 10.20 6.32
CA LEU A 237 -5.12 10.08 6.45
C LEU A 237 -5.77 11.41 6.86
N ILE A 238 -5.23 12.08 7.88
CA ILE A 238 -5.71 13.40 8.32
C ILE A 238 -5.63 14.41 7.19
N LEU A 239 -4.51 14.43 6.44
CA LEU A 239 -4.30 15.35 5.33
C LEU A 239 -5.28 15.09 4.18
N ILE A 240 -5.46 13.83 3.78
CA ILE A 240 -6.41 13.44 2.72
C ILE A 240 -7.85 13.77 3.15
N TRP A 241 -8.21 13.43 4.39
CA TRP A 241 -9.54 13.72 4.93
C TRP A 241 -9.83 15.22 4.96
N THR A 242 -8.87 16.02 5.41
CA THR A 242 -8.99 17.48 5.42
C THR A 242 -9.14 18.03 4.01
N SER A 243 -8.32 17.57 3.06
CA SER A 243 -8.43 17.98 1.65
C SER A 243 -9.78 17.60 1.04
N TYR A 244 -10.28 16.40 1.33
CA TYR A 244 -11.59 15.94 0.86
C TYR A 244 -12.74 16.77 1.45
N ARG A 245 -12.68 17.09 2.75
CA ARG A 245 -13.68 17.92 3.43
C ARG A 245 -13.76 19.32 2.81
N HIS A 246 -12.62 19.96 2.56
CA HIS A 246 -12.58 21.28 1.91
C HIS A 246 -13.16 21.24 0.49
N GLN A 247 -12.83 20.22 -0.30
CA GLN A 247 -13.37 20.06 -1.64
C GLN A 247 -14.90 19.87 -1.62
N ARG A 248 -15.42 19.07 -0.68
CA ARG A 248 -16.87 18.85 -0.53
C ARG A 248 -17.60 20.13 -0.08
N GLN A 249 -17.00 20.93 0.80
CA GLN A 249 -17.55 22.23 1.19
C GLN A 249 -17.61 23.20 0.01
N TYR A 250 -16.57 23.24 -0.83
CA TYR A 250 -16.56 24.08 -2.03
C TYR A 250 -17.65 23.68 -3.03
N LEU A 251 -17.80 22.37 -3.29
CA LEU A 251 -18.87 21.84 -4.13
C LEU A 251 -20.26 22.18 -3.56
N ASN A 252 -20.48 21.99 -2.26
CA ASN A 252 -21.76 22.34 -1.63
C ASN A 252 -22.07 23.84 -1.73
N LYS A 253 -21.08 24.72 -1.54
CA LYS A 253 -21.25 26.17 -1.75
C LYS A 253 -21.57 26.52 -3.20
N GLN A 254 -20.95 25.85 -4.17
CA GLN A 254 -21.30 26.03 -5.59
C GLN A 254 -22.73 25.57 -5.91
N PHE A 255 -23.18 24.44 -5.35
CA PHE A 255 -24.55 23.95 -5.55
C PHE A 255 -25.60 24.85 -4.90
N GLN A 256 -25.31 25.42 -3.72
CA GLN A 256 -26.21 26.38 -3.06
C GLN A 256 -26.25 27.74 -3.77
N ASN A 257 -25.14 28.22 -4.32
CA ASN A 257 -25.09 29.52 -5.00
C ASN A 257 -25.67 29.51 -6.42
N LYS A 258 -25.67 28.36 -7.13
CA LYS A 258 -26.24 28.24 -8.48
C LYS A 258 -27.71 28.65 -8.60
N PRO A 259 -28.65 28.17 -7.76
CA PRO A 259 -30.05 28.56 -7.86
C PRO A 259 -30.25 30.05 -7.52
N HIS A 260 -29.55 30.60 -6.52
CA HIS A 260 -29.66 32.02 -6.18
C HIS A 260 -29.20 32.92 -7.32
N GLN A 261 -28.05 32.62 -7.94
CA GLN A 261 -27.51 33.45 -9.02
C GLN A 261 -28.40 33.44 -10.28
N GLN A 262 -29.11 32.32 -10.54
CA GLN A 262 -30.07 32.22 -11.65
C GLN A 262 -31.37 32.98 -11.34
N THR A 263 -31.83 32.93 -10.09
CA THR A 263 -33.04 33.63 -9.63
C THR A 263 -32.82 35.14 -9.59
N ASP A 264 -31.66 35.60 -9.12
CA ASP A 264 -31.30 37.02 -9.05
C ASP A 264 -31.07 37.62 -10.46
N ALA A 265 -30.50 36.85 -11.38
CA ALA A 265 -30.37 37.25 -12.78
C ALA A 265 -31.75 37.37 -13.45
N MET A 266 -32.65 36.40 -13.22
CA MET A 266 -34.01 36.44 -13.73
C MET A 266 -34.80 37.62 -13.14
N LEU A 267 -34.70 37.86 -11.84
CA LEU A 267 -35.35 38.98 -11.16
C LEU A 267 -34.83 40.33 -11.68
N SER A 268 -33.50 40.45 -11.89
CA SER A 268 -32.89 41.67 -12.44
C SER A 268 -33.38 41.96 -13.86
N THR A 269 -33.49 40.94 -14.72
CA THR A 269 -34.05 41.11 -16.08
C THR A 269 -35.52 41.51 -16.07
N MET A 270 -36.31 40.99 -15.12
CA MET A 270 -37.72 41.36 -14.97
C MET A 270 -37.88 42.81 -14.51
N ILE A 271 -37.05 43.25 -13.57
CA ILE A 271 -37.05 44.65 -13.09
C ILE A 271 -36.66 45.59 -14.23
N GLU A 272 -35.63 45.26 -15.00
CA GLU A 272 -35.16 46.06 -16.14
C GLU A 272 -36.25 46.19 -17.22
N HIS A 273 -36.93 45.08 -17.54
CA HIS A 273 -38.05 45.09 -18.49
C HIS A 273 -39.27 45.88 -17.98
N ARG A 274 -39.50 45.88 -16.67
CA ARG A 274 -40.59 46.66 -16.05
C ARG A 274 -40.30 48.16 -16.08
N ILE A 275 -39.07 48.56 -15.75
CA ILE A 275 -38.63 49.95 -15.83
C ILE A 275 -38.73 50.47 -17.28
N GLU A 276 -38.31 49.66 -18.25
CA GLU A 276 -38.41 50.03 -19.67
C GLU A 276 -39.87 50.15 -20.14
N ALA A 277 -40.76 49.25 -19.70
CA ALA A 277 -42.19 49.33 -20.00
C ALA A 277 -42.87 50.56 -19.36
N GLU A 278 -42.50 50.93 -18.13
CA GLU A 278 -42.97 52.16 -17.48
C GLU A 278 -42.46 53.42 -18.19
N ARG A 279 -41.22 53.38 -18.69
CA ARG A 279 -40.61 54.47 -19.47
C ARG A 279 -41.29 54.66 -20.84
N GLN A 280 -41.66 53.56 -21.51
CA GLN A 280 -42.44 53.61 -22.74
C GLN A 280 -43.88 54.10 -22.49
N SER A 281 -44.50 53.70 -21.38
CA SER A 281 -45.86 54.14 -21.02
C SER A 281 -45.92 55.64 -20.66
N THR A 282 -44.88 56.18 -20.01
CA THR A 282 -44.76 57.61 -19.72
C THR A 282 -44.42 58.47 -20.94
N MET A 283 -43.74 57.91 -21.95
CA MET A 283 -43.60 58.59 -23.25
C MET A 283 -44.92 58.62 -24.04
N ILE A 284 -45.73 57.58 -23.96
CA ILE A 284 -47.03 57.52 -24.66
C ILE A 284 -48.06 58.47 -24.05
N SER A 285 -48.02 58.74 -22.74
CA SER A 285 -48.90 59.73 -22.11
C SER A 285 -48.57 61.19 -22.47
N HIS A 286 -47.31 61.48 -22.85
CA HIS A 286 -46.90 62.82 -23.31
C HIS A 286 -47.18 63.10 -24.79
N VAL A 287 -47.55 62.09 -25.59
CA VAL A 287 -47.81 62.24 -27.03
C VAL A 287 -49.29 62.36 -27.38
N ASN A 288 -50.22 62.13 -26.44
CA ASN A 288 -51.66 62.15 -26.74
C ASN A 288 -52.35 63.51 -26.49
N GLY A 289 -51.57 64.59 -26.35
CA GLY A 289 -52.07 65.97 -26.32
C GLY A 289 -51.84 66.70 -27.64
N ASN A 290 -52.41 66.19 -28.74
CA ASN A 290 -52.84 66.93 -29.95
C ASN A 290 -52.88 65.98 -31.15
N ARG A 291 -54.10 65.56 -31.53
CA ARG A 291 -54.36 64.97 -32.85
C ARG A 291 -55.18 65.94 -33.68
N THR A 292 -54.59 66.43 -34.77
CA THR A 292 -55.31 66.86 -35.98
C THR A 292 -54.65 66.18 -37.18
N VAL A 293 -55.40 65.22 -37.74
CA VAL A 293 -55.72 64.91 -39.15
C VAL A 293 -54.61 64.88 -40.24
N GLU A 294 -54.84 63.95 -41.19
CA GLU A 294 -54.22 63.71 -42.53
C GLU A 294 -53.08 62.68 -42.53
N ASP A 295 -53.25 61.43 -42.97
CA ASP A 295 -53.69 60.80 -44.24
C ASP A 295 -52.56 60.56 -45.27
N HIS A 296 -52.60 59.33 -45.79
CA HIS A 296 -51.91 58.72 -46.93
C HIS A 296 -50.59 57.96 -46.75
N SER A 297 -50.61 56.80 -47.40
CA SER A 297 -49.69 55.66 -47.49
C SER A 297 -49.73 55.22 -48.97
N PRO A 298 -48.89 54.29 -49.48
CA PRO A 298 -47.46 54.02 -49.25
C PRO A 298 -46.69 54.00 -50.59
N LYS A 299 -45.35 53.88 -50.59
CA LYS A 299 -44.62 53.11 -51.63
C LYS A 299 -43.16 52.77 -51.28
N THR A 300 -42.88 51.50 -51.49
CA THR A 300 -41.65 50.69 -51.41
C THR A 300 -40.51 51.11 -52.36
N ARG A 301 -39.24 51.16 -51.90
CA ARG A 301 -38.10 50.50 -52.58
C ARG A 301 -36.77 50.52 -51.80
N ARG A 302 -36.11 49.35 -51.80
CA ARG A 302 -34.71 49.07 -51.41
C ARG A 302 -33.69 49.71 -52.36
N SER A 303 -32.55 50.15 -51.83
CA SER A 303 -31.15 49.90 -52.29
C SER A 303 -30.20 50.77 -51.46
N LEU A 304 -29.33 50.20 -50.63
CA LEU A 304 -27.90 49.94 -50.90
C LEU A 304 -27.18 51.12 -51.57
N LEU A 305 -26.38 51.86 -50.79
CA LEU A 305 -25.09 52.48 -51.18
C LEU A 305 -24.36 53.04 -49.95
N GLN A 306 -23.39 52.26 -49.47
CA GLN A 306 -21.99 52.65 -49.23
C GLN A 306 -21.64 54.01 -48.57
N ARG A 307 -21.29 53.93 -47.28
CA ARG A 307 -20.00 54.37 -46.67
C ARG A 307 -19.50 55.80 -46.93
N ALA A 308 -19.56 56.65 -45.90
CA ALA A 308 -18.51 57.64 -45.60
C ALA A 308 -18.55 58.05 -44.11
N ASN A 309 -17.36 58.15 -43.53
CA ASN A 309 -17.06 58.57 -42.16
C ASN A 309 -17.60 59.96 -41.81
N SER A 310 -17.96 60.15 -40.54
CA SER A 310 -17.59 61.34 -39.78
C SER A 310 -17.56 61.01 -38.29
N ASP A 311 -16.35 60.97 -37.75
CA ASP A 311 -16.05 61.03 -36.33
C ASP A 311 -16.58 62.36 -35.76
N ASN A 312 -17.27 62.28 -34.60
CA ASN A 312 -17.13 63.25 -33.52
C ASN A 312 -17.81 62.74 -32.24
N GLY A 313 -16.97 62.25 -31.33
CA GLY A 313 -16.98 62.59 -29.90
C GLY A 313 -18.20 62.25 -29.04
N ILE A 314 -18.26 61.01 -28.51
CA ILE A 314 -18.83 60.73 -27.18
C ILE A 314 -17.94 59.70 -26.46
N LEU A 315 -17.48 60.09 -25.28
CA LEU A 315 -16.67 59.36 -24.31
C LEU A 315 -17.19 57.92 -24.05
N PRO A 316 -16.38 56.84 -24.16
CA PRO A 316 -16.79 55.53 -23.68
C PRO A 316 -16.50 55.41 -22.18
N GLN A 317 -17.54 55.17 -21.37
CA GLN A 317 -17.41 54.76 -19.97
C GLN A 317 -16.57 53.46 -19.86
N PRO A 318 -15.78 53.29 -18.78
CA PRO A 318 -14.99 52.09 -18.61
C PRO A 318 -15.92 50.89 -18.33
N ARG A 319 -15.97 49.97 -19.30
CA ARG A 319 -16.57 48.64 -19.15
C ARG A 319 -15.81 47.92 -18.04
N VAL A 320 -16.43 47.86 -16.85
CA VAL A 320 -15.98 47.02 -15.73
C VAL A 320 -15.99 45.58 -16.26
N THR A 321 -14.81 45.11 -16.65
CA THR A 321 -14.58 43.70 -16.95
C THR A 321 -14.65 43.01 -15.60
N SER A 322 -15.79 42.37 -15.31
CA SER A 322 -15.91 41.47 -14.18
C SER A 322 -14.81 40.43 -14.35
N THR A 323 -13.75 40.54 -13.55
CA THR A 323 -12.73 39.52 -13.41
C THR A 323 -13.44 38.30 -12.88
N LYS A 324 -13.79 37.37 -13.77
CA LYS A 324 -14.15 36.00 -13.40
C LYS A 324 -12.99 35.48 -12.58
N SER A 325 -13.21 35.34 -11.27
CA SER A 325 -12.26 34.69 -10.37
C SER A 325 -11.93 33.33 -10.99
N SER A 326 -10.70 33.19 -11.44
CA SER A 326 -10.14 31.95 -11.97
C SER A 326 -9.97 31.01 -10.79
N GLY A 327 -11.04 30.26 -10.49
CA GLY A 327 -10.91 29.01 -9.74
C GLY A 327 -9.84 28.11 -10.38
N PRO A 328 -9.25 27.19 -9.60
CA PRO A 328 -8.20 26.31 -10.11
C PRO A 328 -8.68 25.62 -11.38
N GLY A 329 -7.92 25.76 -12.47
CA GLY A 329 -8.35 25.27 -13.78
C GLY A 329 -8.67 23.76 -13.78
N PRO A 330 -9.53 23.27 -14.68
CA PRO A 330 -10.00 21.88 -14.70
C PRO A 330 -8.88 20.82 -14.76
N ARG A 331 -7.70 21.18 -15.28
CA ARG A 331 -6.51 20.32 -15.33
C ARG A 331 -5.86 20.14 -13.95
N LEU A 332 -5.81 21.18 -13.13
CA LEU A 332 -5.22 21.13 -11.78
C LEU A 332 -6.10 20.28 -10.86
N GLU A 333 -7.42 20.46 -10.92
CA GLU A 333 -8.39 19.66 -10.16
C GLU A 333 -8.33 18.16 -10.52
N ARG A 334 -8.26 17.82 -11.81
CA ARG A 334 -8.12 16.42 -12.25
C ARG A 334 -6.80 15.79 -11.80
N CYS A 335 -5.70 16.54 -11.83
CA CYS A 335 -4.39 16.07 -11.37
C CYS A 335 -4.39 15.83 -9.85
N GLN A 336 -5.02 16.72 -9.09
CA GLN A 336 -5.16 16.60 -7.64
C GLN A 336 -6.07 15.42 -7.25
N GLN A 337 -7.16 15.19 -7.99
CA GLN A 337 -8.05 14.05 -7.78
C GLN A 337 -7.40 12.70 -8.15
N ALA A 338 -6.53 12.66 -9.16
CA ALA A 338 -5.74 11.47 -9.48
C ALA A 338 -4.69 11.15 -8.40
N ASN A 339 -4.02 12.18 -7.87
CA ASN A 339 -3.11 12.04 -6.73
C ASN A 339 -3.82 11.53 -5.47
N ASN A 340 -5.06 11.95 -5.22
CA ASN A 340 -5.84 11.46 -4.08
C ASN A 340 -6.18 9.97 -4.20
N LYS A 341 -6.56 9.48 -5.40
CA LYS A 341 -6.83 8.05 -5.62
C LYS A 341 -5.60 7.18 -5.44
N LEU A 342 -4.46 7.62 -5.96
CA LEU A 342 -3.17 6.94 -5.79
C LEU A 342 -2.72 6.92 -4.32
N SER A 343 -3.04 7.98 -3.57
CA SER A 343 -2.75 8.05 -2.13
C SER A 343 -3.66 7.15 -1.31
N ILE A 344 -4.94 7.02 -1.67
CA ILE A 344 -5.88 6.06 -1.03
C ILE A 344 -5.41 4.63 -1.23
N LEU A 345 -5.00 4.26 -2.46
CA LEU A 345 -4.37 2.97 -2.74
C LEU A 345 -3.18 2.74 -1.80
N LEU A 346 -2.31 3.72 -1.66
CA LEU A 346 -1.10 3.58 -0.85
C LEU A 346 -1.38 3.52 0.65
N VAL A 347 -2.33 4.29 1.16
CA VAL A 347 -2.80 4.13 2.54
C VAL A 347 -3.31 2.72 2.78
N ALA A 348 -4.05 2.15 1.82
CA ALA A 348 -4.58 0.80 1.95
C ALA A 348 -3.46 -0.27 1.89
N VAL A 349 -2.46 -0.10 1.01
CA VAL A 349 -1.23 -0.94 1.01
C VAL A 349 -0.55 -0.89 2.38
N ILE A 350 -0.32 0.31 2.92
CA ILE A 350 0.44 0.45 4.16
C ILE A 350 -0.37 -0.05 5.37
N PHE A 351 -1.69 0.15 5.40
CA PHE A 351 -2.54 -0.45 6.44
C PHE A 351 -2.47 -1.97 6.42
N LEU A 352 -2.54 -2.57 5.24
CA LEU A 352 -2.40 -4.02 5.08
C LEU A 352 -1.02 -4.52 5.54
N PHE A 353 0.04 -3.77 5.25
CA PHE A 353 1.39 -4.04 5.76
C PHE A 353 1.44 -4.01 7.30
N LEU A 354 0.79 -3.02 7.94
CA LEU A 354 0.71 -2.94 9.42
C LEU A 354 0.00 -4.16 10.02
N VAL A 355 -1.08 -4.64 9.39
CA VAL A 355 -1.81 -5.83 9.86
C VAL A 355 -0.91 -7.08 9.86
N GLY A 356 -0.03 -7.23 8.86
CA GLY A 356 0.93 -8.33 8.82
C GLY A 356 2.07 -8.19 9.82
N GLN A 357 2.61 -6.98 9.95
CA GLN A 357 3.85 -6.73 10.69
C GLN A 357 3.69 -6.59 12.20
N ILE A 358 2.53 -6.13 12.69
CA ILE A 358 2.30 -5.97 14.13
C ILE A 358 2.35 -7.34 14.84
N PRO A 359 1.62 -8.38 14.41
CA PRO A 359 1.72 -9.71 15.03
C PRO A 359 3.12 -10.30 14.91
N GLN A 360 3.78 -10.12 13.77
CA GLN A 360 5.16 -10.58 13.56
C GLN A 360 6.16 -9.92 14.52
N ALA A 361 5.97 -8.62 14.82
CA ALA A 361 6.79 -7.89 15.79
C ALA A 361 6.70 -8.50 17.19
N PHE A 362 5.49 -8.84 17.64
CA PHE A 362 5.27 -9.52 18.91
C PHE A 362 5.77 -10.97 18.91
N ALA A 363 5.81 -11.61 17.73
CA ALA A 363 6.34 -12.96 17.57
C ALA A 363 7.88 -13.04 17.66
N TYR A 364 8.57 -11.88 17.70
CA TYR A 364 10.01 -11.83 17.85
C TYR A 364 10.46 -12.52 19.13
N VAL A 365 11.48 -13.37 19.03
CA VAL A 365 11.82 -14.37 20.07
C VAL A 365 12.00 -13.75 21.46
N HIS A 366 12.69 -12.61 21.58
CA HIS A 366 12.93 -11.96 22.86
C HIS A 366 11.68 -11.29 23.44
N ILE A 367 10.86 -10.67 22.60
CA ILE A 367 9.60 -10.04 23.04
C ILE A 367 8.64 -11.12 23.50
N LEU A 368 8.51 -12.18 22.72
CA LEU A 368 7.63 -13.29 23.04
C LEU A 368 8.08 -14.02 24.30
N GLU A 369 9.39 -14.23 24.53
CA GLU A 369 9.92 -14.79 25.78
C GLU A 369 9.64 -13.90 27.00
N LEU A 370 9.74 -12.57 26.87
CA LEU A 370 9.43 -11.62 27.95
C LEU A 370 7.95 -11.63 28.32
N ILE A 371 7.08 -11.70 27.32
CA ILE A 371 5.62 -11.78 27.51
C ILE A 371 5.26 -13.13 28.11
N THR A 372 5.71 -14.23 27.51
CA THR A 372 5.27 -15.58 27.88
C THR A 372 5.80 -16.05 29.21
N LYS A 373 7.02 -15.67 29.64
CA LYS A 373 7.51 -15.95 31.00
C LYS A 373 6.60 -15.38 32.10
N LYS A 374 5.86 -14.29 31.81
CA LYS A 374 4.87 -13.74 32.73
C LYS A 374 3.50 -14.43 32.65
N LEU A 375 3.18 -15.09 31.54
CA LEU A 375 1.84 -15.57 31.21
C LEU A 375 1.68 -17.11 31.26
N CYS A 376 2.74 -17.91 31.11
CA CYS A 376 2.60 -19.38 31.07
C CYS A 376 3.90 -20.17 31.34
N ASN A 377 3.82 -21.20 32.18
CA ASN A 377 4.93 -22.11 32.52
C ASN A 377 5.10 -23.31 31.55
N SER A 378 4.10 -23.65 30.72
CA SER A 378 4.10 -24.85 29.85
C SER A 378 3.60 -24.58 28.41
N CYS A 379 4.09 -23.51 27.75
CA CYS A 379 3.58 -23.07 26.45
C CYS A 379 4.51 -23.14 25.20
N PRO A 380 5.54 -24.00 25.11
CA PRO A 380 6.43 -23.99 23.93
C PRO A 380 5.67 -24.25 22.62
N VAL A 381 4.60 -25.05 22.66
CA VAL A 381 3.78 -25.36 21.47
C VAL A 381 2.96 -24.16 21.00
N TYR A 382 2.35 -23.40 21.93
CA TYR A 382 1.58 -22.20 21.56
C TYR A 382 2.48 -21.07 21.06
N ILE A 383 3.70 -20.97 21.59
CA ILE A 383 4.73 -20.03 21.10
C ILE A 383 5.09 -20.34 19.65
N SER A 384 5.31 -21.62 19.33
CA SER A 384 5.59 -22.07 17.96
C SER A 384 4.43 -21.75 17.01
N LEU A 385 3.20 -22.08 17.42
CA LEU A 385 2.01 -21.78 16.64
C LEU A 385 1.85 -20.27 16.40
N TYR A 386 2.02 -19.42 17.42
CA TYR A 386 1.89 -17.97 17.26
C TYR A 386 2.92 -17.40 16.29
N LYS A 387 4.18 -17.85 16.36
CA LYS A 387 5.23 -17.48 15.39
C LYS A 387 4.83 -17.88 13.98
N HIS A 388 4.35 -19.12 13.81
CA HIS A 388 3.90 -19.63 12.52
C HIS A 388 2.74 -18.83 11.94
N LEU A 389 1.69 -18.58 12.73
CA LEU A 389 0.51 -17.83 12.30
C LEU A 389 0.83 -16.37 12.00
N SER A 390 1.70 -15.74 12.78
CA SER A 390 2.13 -14.36 12.55
C SER A 390 2.93 -14.24 11.25
N GLN A 391 3.85 -15.19 10.99
CA GLN A 391 4.58 -15.24 9.72
C GLN A 391 3.64 -15.50 8.54
N LEU A 392 2.72 -16.46 8.68
CA LEU A 392 1.73 -16.78 7.65
C LEU A 392 0.85 -15.57 7.32
N LEU A 393 0.42 -14.81 8.32
CA LEU A 393 -0.32 -13.58 8.11
C LEU A 393 0.49 -12.58 7.28
N CYS A 394 1.76 -12.37 7.60
CA CYS A 394 2.64 -11.50 6.82
C CYS A 394 2.73 -11.96 5.35
N LEU A 395 2.93 -13.25 5.09
CA LEU A 395 2.98 -13.81 3.74
C LEU A 395 1.65 -13.62 2.98
N ILE A 396 0.51 -13.80 3.67
CA ILE A 396 -0.82 -13.52 3.10
C ILE A 396 -0.94 -12.03 2.75
N THR A 397 -0.50 -11.12 3.63
CA THR A 397 -0.57 -9.68 3.34
C THR A 397 0.23 -9.30 2.09
N SER A 398 1.42 -9.87 1.89
CA SER A 398 2.21 -9.68 0.67
C SER A 398 1.52 -10.21 -0.59
N MET A 399 0.77 -11.33 -0.49
CA MET A 399 -0.05 -11.83 -1.61
C MET A 399 -1.21 -10.88 -1.95
N VAL A 400 -1.85 -10.28 -0.93
CA VAL A 400 -3.03 -9.43 -1.10
C VAL A 400 -2.74 -8.11 -1.83
N HIS A 401 -1.48 -7.65 -1.86
CA HIS A 401 -1.07 -6.44 -2.59
C HIS A 401 -1.52 -6.43 -4.07
N PHE A 402 -1.44 -7.57 -4.77
CA PHE A 402 -1.93 -7.66 -6.16
C PHE A 402 -3.43 -7.32 -6.29
N PHE A 403 -4.26 -7.90 -5.43
CA PHE A 403 -5.70 -7.65 -5.44
C PHE A 403 -6.01 -6.19 -5.10
N LEU A 404 -5.20 -5.59 -4.24
CA LEU A 404 -5.34 -4.18 -3.88
C LEU A 404 -4.98 -3.26 -5.06
N TYR A 405 -3.91 -3.58 -5.81
CA TYR A 405 -3.56 -2.86 -7.04
C TYR A 405 -4.64 -3.02 -8.12
N THR A 406 -5.16 -4.22 -8.35
CA THR A 406 -6.24 -4.41 -9.33
C THR A 406 -7.53 -3.71 -8.92
N ALA A 407 -7.89 -3.71 -7.64
CA ALA A 407 -9.11 -3.06 -7.16
C ALA A 407 -9.04 -1.53 -7.25
N LEU A 408 -7.92 -0.93 -6.79
CA LEU A 408 -7.85 0.51 -6.53
C LEU A 408 -7.03 1.30 -7.57
N ASN A 409 -6.19 0.66 -8.40
CA ASN A 409 -5.37 1.33 -9.41
C ASN A 409 -5.91 1.12 -10.83
N ARG A 410 -6.64 2.12 -11.36
CA ARG A 410 -7.20 2.07 -12.71
C ARG A 410 -6.12 1.86 -13.78
N HIS A 411 -5.00 2.58 -13.69
CA HIS A 411 -3.89 2.45 -14.66
C HIS A 411 -3.27 1.06 -14.65
N PHE A 412 -3.21 0.42 -13.47
CA PHE A 412 -2.78 -0.97 -13.35
C PHE A 412 -3.70 -1.92 -14.11
N ARG A 413 -5.02 -1.79 -13.95
CA ARG A 413 -5.99 -2.62 -14.67
C ARG A 413 -5.91 -2.42 -16.18
N ASP A 414 -5.81 -1.16 -16.63
CA ASP A 414 -5.74 -0.83 -18.05
C ASP A 414 -4.48 -1.46 -18.68
N CYS A 415 -3.33 -1.38 -17.99
CA CYS A 415 -2.10 -2.07 -18.39
C CYS A 415 -2.26 -3.58 -18.43
N LEU A 416 -2.77 -4.18 -17.36
CA LEU A 416 -2.91 -5.62 -17.25
C LEU A 416 -3.83 -6.17 -18.34
N SER A 417 -4.94 -5.49 -18.60
CA SER A 417 -5.87 -5.79 -19.70
C SER A 417 -5.15 -5.72 -21.06
N GLN A 418 -4.43 -4.64 -21.34
CA GLN A 418 -3.67 -4.51 -22.59
C GLN A 418 -2.65 -5.65 -22.76
N MET A 419 -1.92 -6.02 -21.71
CA MET A 419 -0.93 -7.11 -21.79
C MET A 419 -1.58 -8.48 -22.01
N CYS A 420 -2.77 -8.71 -21.44
CA CYS A 420 -3.52 -9.96 -21.62
C CYS A 420 -4.21 -10.05 -22.99
N PHE A 421 -4.72 -8.94 -23.53
CA PHE A 421 -5.55 -8.93 -24.75
C PHE A 421 -4.82 -8.51 -26.03
N TYR A 422 -3.68 -7.81 -25.96
CA TYR A 422 -2.89 -7.38 -27.13
C TYR A 422 -1.87 -8.42 -27.60
N ARG A 423 -1.79 -9.59 -26.94
CA ARG A 423 -0.98 -10.73 -27.38
C ARG A 423 -1.80 -11.68 -28.27
N ARG A 424 -2.54 -11.13 -29.23
CA ARG A 424 -3.27 -11.85 -30.27
C ARG A 424 -2.98 -11.26 -31.64
#